data_AF-A0A8H3EI75-F1
#
_entry.id   AF-A0A8H3EI75-F1
#
_cell.length_a   1.000
_cell.length_b   1.000
_cell.length_c   1.000
_cell.angle_alpha   90.00
_cell.angle_beta   90.00
_cell.angle_gamma   90.00
#
_symmetry.space_group_name_H-M   'P 1'
#
loop_
_entity.id
_entity.type
_entity.pdbx_description
1 polymer ?
#
loop_
_entity_poly.entity_id
_entity_poly.type
_entity_poly.pdbx_seq_one_letter_code
_entity_poly.pdbx_strand_id
1 'polypeptide(L)'
;MTKQPNKFANPVLLEKIDKFFELGIGEYVALPQLLVVGDQSSGKSSVLEGLTGLPYPRDSGLCTRFATQITFRRTPSTNIAVSIIPAENAPSDYAEKLRGWRKNDLVSLELQTFADILKEVVFHFSRLVVQELMGLGEADSGSSKKTFSDDVLKIEICGPDQEHLSVIDVPGIFKKSTPGVTTKADIAMVRNMVTTYMRNPRSVILAVIPANVDIATQEILEMAEELDVKGERTLGVLTKPDLVDKGAEPAVIAIIEGRSHPLNLGWCIVRNPGQQALANGLSNAAAHDRHATEKSFFKSEQPWSNVSQDRVGIEALRVRLVEILAEMIKREFPRVKAEISAKLKLCKHQLDALGPSRASRDQQYKFLLELATRYQTITSLALKAHYGGDDVFDSAPTLKLATAIVSRNAIFSDDVWQRGHAMTFHKDKDTKENVSSPHAGPFGSPSSFGNGPSTSTNPVAQAPNTPHQFGHDFKNVRYQENHAELEDIMQGDALILLPKVSGIKQWLENVYKSSRGFELGTFDASLLPIIWKKQSANWEALALGYVDDIVTLVHSFTVDLLAKICKDPRACHGLHSALLDHLTDRYKKSIDHTKFLLAVERSGTPMTMNHYFADNLEKR
;
A
#
# COMPACT_ATOMS: atom_id res chain seq x y z
N MET A 1 -5.54 -31.01 55.32
CA MET A 1 -6.26 -31.00 54.02
C MET A 1 -5.89 -29.73 53.29
N THR A 2 -4.98 -29.86 52.33
CA THR A 2 -4.38 -28.81 51.52
C THR A 2 -5.42 -28.19 50.59
N LYS A 3 -5.81 -26.93 50.85
CA LYS A 3 -6.65 -26.15 49.94
C LYS A 3 -5.85 -25.89 48.66
N GLN A 4 -6.34 -26.41 47.54
CA GLN A 4 -5.84 -26.09 46.19
C GLN A 4 -5.89 -24.57 45.96
N PRO A 5 -4.92 -23.99 45.24
CA PRO A 5 -5.01 -22.60 44.84
C PRO A 5 -6.20 -22.45 43.89
N ASN A 6 -7.11 -21.54 44.24
CA ASN A 6 -8.25 -21.15 43.42
C ASN A 6 -7.79 -20.90 41.98
N LYS A 7 -8.35 -21.64 41.01
CA LYS A 7 -8.16 -21.35 39.59
C LYS A 7 -9.07 -20.17 39.25
N PHE A 8 -8.47 -18.97 39.31
CA PHE A 8 -9.07 -17.69 38.94
C PHE A 8 -9.17 -17.61 37.40
N ALA A 9 -10.36 -17.27 36.88
CA ALA A 9 -10.77 -17.35 35.46
C ALA A 9 -10.86 -18.77 34.86
N ASN A 10 -11.76 -18.93 33.86
CA ASN A 10 -12.01 -20.21 33.21
C ASN A 10 -10.68 -20.75 32.62
N PRO A 11 -10.14 -21.87 33.15
CA PRO A 11 -8.82 -22.36 32.74
C PRO A 11 -8.75 -22.67 31.25
N VAL A 12 -9.89 -22.98 30.62
CA VAL A 12 -10.00 -23.21 29.17
C VAL A 12 -9.83 -21.92 28.37
N LEU A 13 -10.28 -20.78 28.91
CA LEU A 13 -10.13 -19.48 28.25
C LEU A 13 -8.65 -19.07 28.29
N LEU A 14 -8.02 -19.17 29.46
CA LEU A 14 -6.59 -18.90 29.63
C LEU A 14 -5.76 -19.82 28.73
N GLU A 15 -6.03 -21.13 28.70
CA GLU A 15 -5.28 -22.05 27.82
C GLU A 15 -5.44 -21.72 26.33
N LYS A 16 -6.61 -21.25 25.89
CA LYS A 16 -6.82 -20.82 24.50
C LYS A 16 -6.09 -19.52 24.19
N ILE A 17 -6.06 -18.61 25.15
CA ILE A 17 -5.32 -17.34 25.07
C ILE A 17 -3.81 -17.64 25.02
N ASP A 18 -3.33 -18.57 25.84
CA ASP A 18 -1.94 -19.04 25.88
C ASP A 18 -1.53 -19.61 24.53
N LYS A 19 -2.34 -20.51 23.94
CA LYS A 19 -2.11 -21.03 22.57
C LYS A 19 -2.12 -19.92 21.51
N PHE A 20 -2.94 -18.89 21.68
CA PHE A 20 -2.98 -17.74 20.78
C PHE A 20 -1.69 -16.92 20.87
N PHE A 21 -1.11 -16.82 22.07
CA PHE A 21 0.16 -16.17 22.31
C PHE A 21 1.37 -16.98 21.83
N GLU A 22 1.33 -18.30 21.93
CA GLU A 22 2.37 -19.20 21.39
C GLU A 22 2.54 -19.05 19.88
N LEU A 23 1.48 -18.69 19.15
CA LEU A 23 1.50 -18.46 17.70
C LEU A 23 2.14 -17.11 17.28
N GLY A 24 2.65 -16.30 18.22
CA GLY A 24 3.35 -15.06 17.92
C GLY A 24 2.44 -13.90 17.46
N ILE A 25 1.13 -13.97 17.72
CA ILE A 25 0.16 -12.97 17.27
C ILE A 25 0.42 -11.57 17.85
N GLY A 26 1.14 -11.49 18.98
CA GLY A 26 1.54 -10.21 19.58
C GLY A 26 2.41 -9.33 18.67
N GLU A 27 3.03 -9.88 17.63
CA GLU A 27 3.74 -9.10 16.61
C GLU A 27 2.80 -8.42 15.60
N TYR A 28 1.61 -9.00 15.39
CA TYR A 28 0.65 -8.53 14.40
C TYR A 28 -0.47 -7.70 15.01
N VAL A 29 -0.78 -7.90 16.30
CA VAL A 29 -1.91 -7.25 16.97
C VAL A 29 -1.53 -6.89 18.40
N ALA A 30 -1.82 -5.64 18.80
CA ALA A 30 -1.63 -5.18 20.18
C ALA A 30 -2.52 -6.00 21.14
N LEU A 31 -1.89 -6.53 22.18
CA LEU A 31 -2.52 -7.39 23.17
C LEU A 31 -2.89 -6.59 24.42
N PRO A 32 -3.88 -7.06 25.20
CA PRO A 32 -4.14 -6.59 26.55
C PRO A 32 -2.87 -6.44 27.40
N GLN A 33 -2.60 -5.21 27.83
CA GLN A 33 -1.40 -4.85 28.59
C GLN A 33 -1.79 -4.11 29.88
N LEU A 34 -0.97 -4.25 30.93
CA LEU A 34 -1.09 -3.49 32.16
C LEU A 34 -0.08 -2.33 32.12
N LEU A 35 -0.59 -1.11 32.06
CA LEU A 35 0.22 0.11 32.03
C LEU A 35 0.24 0.73 33.43
N VAL A 36 1.42 0.84 34.04
CA VAL A 36 1.57 1.43 35.38
C VAL A 36 2.03 2.88 35.27
N VAL A 37 1.21 3.78 35.79
CA VAL A 37 1.41 5.24 35.68
C VAL A 37 1.27 5.92 37.04
N GLY A 38 1.90 7.09 37.17
CA GLY A 38 1.83 7.90 38.39
C GLY A 38 3.06 8.80 38.58
N ASP A 39 2.95 9.76 39.49
CA ASP A 39 3.99 10.75 39.75
C ASP A 39 5.32 10.14 40.19
N GLN A 40 6.42 10.88 39.99
CA GLN A 40 7.72 10.47 40.52
C GLN A 40 7.61 10.17 42.04
N SER A 41 8.21 9.06 42.47
CA SER A 41 8.16 8.60 43.87
C SER A 41 6.76 8.21 44.40
N SER A 42 5.77 7.99 43.53
CA SER A 42 4.44 7.52 43.94
C SER A 42 4.38 6.06 44.42
N GLY A 43 5.47 5.31 44.29
CA GLY A 43 5.55 3.90 44.69
C GLY A 43 5.29 2.90 43.55
N LYS A 44 5.24 3.33 42.28
CA LYS A 44 5.08 2.46 41.09
C LYS A 44 5.97 1.22 41.13
N SER A 45 7.29 1.39 41.24
CA SER A 45 8.25 0.29 41.25
C SER A 45 8.04 -0.67 42.43
N SER A 46 7.57 -0.17 43.57
CA SER A 46 7.21 -1.02 44.72
C SER A 46 5.95 -1.83 44.43
N VAL A 47 4.91 -1.21 43.85
CA VAL A 47 3.68 -1.92 43.43
C VAL A 47 4.01 -2.99 42.39
N LEU A 48 4.82 -2.64 41.40
CA LEU A 48 5.29 -3.57 40.36
C LEU A 48 6.06 -4.75 40.94
N GLU A 49 7.00 -4.52 41.85
CA GLU A 49 7.70 -5.62 42.54
C GLU A 49 6.76 -6.51 43.35
N GLY A 50 5.71 -5.92 43.94
CA GLY A 50 4.67 -6.68 44.63
C GLY A 50 3.84 -7.56 43.68
N LEU A 51 3.62 -7.11 42.45
CA LEU A 51 2.84 -7.83 41.43
C LEU A 51 3.68 -8.86 40.67
N THR A 52 4.91 -8.54 40.33
CA THR A 52 5.77 -9.35 39.46
C THR A 52 6.77 -10.21 40.23
N GLY A 53 7.03 -9.90 41.51
CA GLY A 53 8.09 -10.53 42.29
C GLY A 53 9.50 -10.16 41.83
N LEU A 54 9.65 -9.24 40.87
CA LEU A 54 10.95 -8.83 40.34
C LEU A 54 11.52 -7.65 41.11
N PRO A 55 12.84 -7.66 41.40
CA PRO A 55 13.49 -6.60 42.15
C PRO A 55 13.74 -5.37 41.27
N TYR A 56 12.82 -4.39 41.26
CA TYR A 56 13.06 -3.13 40.54
C TYR A 56 14.09 -2.26 41.28
N PRO A 57 15.03 -1.59 40.59
CA PRO A 57 15.96 -0.68 41.25
C PRO A 57 15.24 0.53 41.87
N ARG A 58 15.62 0.85 43.11
CA ARG A 58 15.00 1.88 43.96
C ARG A 58 16.06 2.91 44.38
N ASP A 59 16.60 3.67 43.45
CA ASP A 59 17.44 4.82 43.79
C ASP A 59 16.57 6.06 44.08
N SER A 60 17.04 6.96 44.94
CA SER A 60 16.34 8.21 45.27
C SER A 60 16.27 9.21 44.09
N GLY A 61 16.91 8.89 42.96
CA GLY A 61 16.87 9.64 41.70
C GLY A 61 15.83 9.14 40.69
N LEU A 62 15.98 9.54 39.42
CA LEU A 62 15.16 9.06 38.30
C LEU A 62 15.44 7.58 38.02
N CYS A 63 14.70 6.67 38.66
CA CYS A 63 14.86 5.22 38.50
C CYS A 63 14.52 4.72 37.10
N THR A 64 13.46 5.24 36.50
CA THR A 64 12.94 4.76 35.20
C THR A 64 13.19 5.85 34.17
N ARG A 65 14.26 5.70 33.37
CA ARG A 65 14.67 6.66 32.32
C ARG A 65 14.13 6.31 30.93
N PHE A 66 13.62 5.09 30.77
CA PHE A 66 13.03 4.56 29.56
C PHE A 66 11.84 3.67 29.94
N ALA A 67 10.90 3.49 29.02
CA ALA A 67 9.79 2.57 29.26
C ALA A 67 10.32 1.13 29.36
N THR A 68 9.87 0.38 30.37
CA THR A 68 10.25 -1.01 30.57
C THR A 68 9.03 -1.90 30.38
N GLN A 69 9.05 -2.71 29.34
CA GLN A 69 8.02 -3.71 29.06
C GLN A 69 8.49 -5.08 29.56
N ILE A 70 7.81 -5.63 30.54
CA ILE A 70 8.04 -6.98 31.05
C ILE A 70 6.89 -7.87 30.61
N THR A 71 7.19 -8.92 29.87
CA THR A 71 6.20 -9.88 29.38
C THR A 71 6.47 -11.24 29.98
N PHE A 72 5.52 -11.72 30.76
CA PHE A 72 5.50 -13.07 31.31
C PHE A 72 4.83 -13.99 30.28
N ARG A 73 5.44 -15.14 30.00
CA ARG A 73 4.94 -16.13 29.05
C ARG A 73 5.01 -17.51 29.65
N ARG A 74 3.94 -18.28 29.50
CA ARG A 74 3.97 -19.69 29.88
C ARG A 74 4.70 -20.51 28.84
N THR A 75 5.73 -21.25 29.24
CA THR A 75 6.51 -22.12 28.35
C THR A 75 7.02 -23.35 29.11
N PRO A 76 7.32 -24.46 28.42
CA PRO A 76 7.86 -25.66 29.06
C PRO A 76 9.23 -25.45 29.70
N SER A 77 10.07 -24.59 29.11
CA SER A 77 11.40 -24.24 29.60
C SER A 77 11.39 -22.86 30.24
N THR A 78 12.18 -22.69 31.31
CA THR A 78 12.46 -21.37 31.89
C THR A 78 13.53 -20.67 31.06
N ASN A 79 13.20 -19.52 30.48
CA ASN A 79 14.16 -18.68 29.75
C ASN A 79 13.82 -17.21 29.97
N ILE A 80 14.83 -16.37 30.14
CA ILE A 80 14.68 -14.94 30.21
C ILE A 80 15.45 -14.32 29.05
N ALA A 81 14.74 -13.56 28.22
CA ALA A 81 15.31 -12.84 27.08
C ALA A 81 15.15 -11.33 27.29
N VAL A 82 16.22 -10.57 27.08
CA VAL A 82 16.23 -9.11 27.18
C VAL A 82 16.62 -8.52 25.83
N SER A 83 15.82 -7.57 25.36
CA SER A 83 16.00 -6.91 24.07
C SER A 83 15.56 -5.44 24.17
N ILE A 84 15.99 -4.63 23.20
CA ILE A 84 15.60 -3.22 23.12
C ILE A 84 14.74 -3.01 21.87
N ILE A 85 13.60 -2.35 22.04
CA ILE A 85 12.76 -1.89 20.94
C ILE A 85 13.09 -0.41 20.69
N PRO A 86 13.63 -0.05 19.51
CA PRO A 86 13.92 1.34 19.18
C PRO A 86 12.62 2.14 19.00
N ALA A 87 12.67 3.44 19.28
CA ALA A 87 11.55 4.35 19.02
C ALA A 87 11.12 4.35 17.54
N GLU A 88 9.83 4.56 17.26
CA GLU A 88 9.27 4.52 15.88
C GLU A 88 9.94 5.50 14.92
N ASN A 89 10.42 6.65 15.42
CA ASN A 89 11.09 7.69 14.65
C ASN A 89 12.63 7.59 14.68
N ALA A 90 13.18 6.46 15.12
CA ALA A 90 14.62 6.27 15.22
C ALA A 90 15.27 6.14 13.81
N PRO A 91 16.48 6.71 13.60
CA PRO A 91 17.25 6.49 12.38
C PRO A 91 17.51 5.00 12.12
N SER A 92 17.43 4.56 10.86
CA SER A 92 17.54 3.13 10.48
C SER A 92 18.80 2.47 11.03
N ASP A 93 19.96 3.14 10.95
CA ASP A 93 21.24 2.64 11.44
C ASP A 93 21.30 2.48 12.97
N TYR A 94 20.63 3.37 13.71
CA TYR A 94 20.52 3.30 15.18
C TYR A 94 19.57 2.18 15.58
N ALA A 95 18.43 2.06 14.90
CA ALA A 95 17.42 1.05 15.12
C ALA A 95 17.96 -0.38 14.90
N GLU A 96 18.76 -0.60 13.85
CA GLU A 96 19.38 -1.91 13.60
C GLU A 96 20.40 -2.30 14.69
N LYS A 97 21.25 -1.35 15.11
CA LYS A 97 22.23 -1.59 16.19
C LYS A 97 21.56 -1.90 17.53
N LEU A 98 20.47 -1.22 17.86
CA LEU A 98 19.69 -1.52 19.07
C LEU A 98 19.00 -2.87 19.00
N ARG A 99 18.42 -3.23 17.84
CA ARG A 99 17.80 -4.55 17.63
C ARG A 99 18.82 -5.70 17.71
N GLY A 100 20.08 -5.43 17.38
CA GLY A 100 21.19 -6.37 17.50
C GLY A 100 21.62 -6.66 18.94
N TRP A 101 21.35 -5.75 19.89
CA TRP A 101 21.62 -6.01 21.31
C TRP A 101 20.51 -6.90 21.88
N ARG A 102 20.88 -8.15 22.22
CA ARG A 102 20.01 -9.10 22.91
C ARG A 102 20.81 -9.91 23.90
N LYS A 103 20.22 -10.19 25.06
CA LYS A 103 20.77 -11.10 26.06
C LYS A 103 19.76 -12.23 26.25
N ASN A 104 20.15 -13.43 25.84
CA ASN A 104 19.31 -14.63 25.93
C ASN A 104 19.84 -15.57 27.02
N ASP A 105 19.04 -16.56 27.40
CA ASP A 105 19.44 -17.71 28.22
C ASP A 105 19.84 -17.37 29.66
N LEU A 106 19.21 -16.34 30.22
CA LEU A 106 19.31 -16.05 31.66
C LEU A 106 18.42 -17.04 32.44
N VAL A 107 19.01 -17.73 33.42
CA VAL A 107 18.32 -18.75 34.24
C VAL A 107 17.59 -18.12 35.43
N SER A 108 18.12 -17.02 35.99
CA SER A 108 17.48 -16.26 37.06
C SER A 108 17.74 -14.76 36.93
N LEU A 109 16.76 -13.97 37.38
CA LEU A 109 16.83 -12.52 37.50
C LEU A 109 16.98 -12.15 38.98
N GLU A 110 18.17 -12.39 39.55
CA GLU A 110 18.49 -11.90 40.89
C GLU A 110 18.68 -10.37 40.91
N LEU A 111 18.51 -9.76 42.08
CA LEU A 111 18.54 -8.29 42.27
C LEU A 111 19.81 -7.64 41.71
N GLN A 112 20.96 -8.30 41.82
CA GLN A 112 22.22 -7.81 41.25
C GLN A 112 22.24 -7.96 39.73
N THR A 113 21.87 -9.11 39.19
CA THR A 113 21.86 -9.36 37.75
C THR A 113 20.90 -8.42 37.02
N PHE A 114 19.73 -8.15 37.59
CA PHE A 114 18.77 -7.21 37.01
C PHE A 114 19.27 -5.77 37.06
N ALA A 115 19.83 -5.34 38.20
CA ALA A 115 20.43 -4.02 38.33
C ALA A 115 21.61 -3.83 37.38
N ASP A 116 22.42 -4.88 37.17
CA ASP A 116 23.56 -4.84 36.26
C ASP A 116 23.13 -4.83 34.79
N ILE A 117 22.08 -5.56 34.41
CA ILE A 117 21.46 -5.45 33.08
C ILE A 117 20.95 -4.03 32.85
N LEU A 118 20.27 -3.43 33.84
CA LEU A 118 19.78 -2.06 33.72
C LEU A 118 20.93 -1.05 33.60
N LYS A 119 22.02 -1.22 34.35
CA LYS A 119 23.24 -0.39 34.20
C LYS A 119 23.88 -0.59 32.83
N GLU A 120 23.99 -1.82 32.35
CA GLU A 120 24.56 -2.18 31.05
C GLU A 120 23.74 -1.54 29.91
N VAL A 121 22.41 -1.62 30.01
CA VAL A 121 21.45 -1.00 29.07
C VAL A 121 21.58 0.53 29.11
N VAL A 122 21.59 1.15 30.29
CA VAL A 122 21.79 2.62 30.44
C VAL A 122 23.13 3.06 29.87
N PHE A 123 24.19 2.27 30.08
CA PHE A 123 25.51 2.52 29.53
C PHE A 123 25.53 2.36 28.00
N HIS A 124 24.87 1.33 27.47
CA HIS A 124 24.76 1.09 26.03
C HIS A 124 23.98 2.18 25.31
N PHE A 125 22.86 2.64 25.90
CA PHE A 125 22.12 3.82 25.43
C PHE A 125 23.01 5.07 25.44
N SER A 126 23.70 5.33 26.55
CA SER A 126 24.60 6.49 26.65
C SER A 126 25.73 6.43 25.62
N ARG A 127 26.28 5.24 25.33
CA ARG A 127 27.37 5.05 24.36
C ARG A 127 26.91 5.29 22.92
N LEU A 128 25.74 4.77 22.54
CA LEU A 128 25.21 4.94 21.19
C LEU A 128 24.82 6.39 20.89
N VAL A 129 24.19 7.07 21.86
CA VAL A 129 23.87 8.51 21.75
C VAL A 129 25.15 9.36 21.59
N VAL A 130 26.21 9.01 22.31
CA VAL A 130 27.52 9.69 22.20
C VAL A 130 28.19 9.43 20.84
N GLN A 131 28.06 8.22 20.30
CA GLN A 131 28.62 7.86 18.99
C GLN A 131 27.89 8.54 17.83
N GLU A 132 26.58 8.78 17.97
CA GLU A 132 25.77 9.54 17.03
C GLU A 132 26.11 11.05 17.05
N LEU A 133 26.30 11.63 18.24
CA LEU A 133 26.75 13.02 18.39
C LEU A 133 28.18 13.25 17.87
N MET A 134 29.09 12.28 18.02
CA MET A 134 30.46 12.38 17.52
C MET A 134 30.61 12.16 16.00
N GLY A 135 29.52 11.90 15.27
CA GLY A 135 29.51 11.85 13.80
C GLY A 135 29.28 13.20 13.11
N LEU A 136 29.04 14.27 13.87
CA LEU A 136 28.79 15.63 13.38
C LEU A 136 29.68 16.63 14.12
N GLY A 137 30.92 16.82 13.61
CA GLY A 137 31.76 18.00 13.85
C GLY A 137 32.43 18.11 15.22
N GLU A 138 33.75 18.31 15.22
CA GLU A 138 34.50 18.78 16.38
C GLU A 138 34.04 20.18 16.80
N ALA A 139 33.58 20.34 18.05
CA ALA A 139 33.93 21.45 18.95
C ALA A 139 33.16 21.35 20.29
N ASP A 140 33.95 21.29 21.36
CA ASP A 140 33.81 21.95 22.66
C ASP A 140 32.50 21.89 23.49
N SER A 141 32.71 21.56 24.77
CA SER A 141 31.91 21.90 25.97
C SER A 141 30.37 21.70 25.97
N GLY A 142 29.93 20.64 26.66
CA GLY A 142 28.67 20.67 27.43
C GLY A 142 27.40 20.12 26.77
N SER A 143 27.49 19.24 25.76
CA SER A 143 26.30 18.63 25.18
C SER A 143 25.59 17.71 26.18
N SER A 144 24.33 18.06 26.45
CA SER A 144 23.42 17.47 27.41
C SER A 144 23.27 15.96 27.20
N LYS A 145 23.72 15.16 28.17
CA LYS A 145 23.34 13.75 28.30
C LYS A 145 21.80 13.69 28.26
N LYS A 146 21.20 13.06 27.24
CA LYS A 146 19.75 12.83 27.20
C LYS A 146 19.38 11.99 28.44
N THR A 147 18.60 12.56 29.34
CA THR A 147 18.25 11.89 30.62
C THR A 147 17.15 10.83 30.42
N PHE A 148 16.32 10.97 29.39
CA PHE A 148 15.26 10.02 29.03
C PHE A 148 15.39 9.57 27.56
N SER A 149 14.90 8.36 27.26
CA SER A 149 14.79 7.83 25.90
C SER A 149 13.39 7.29 25.62
N ASP A 150 12.93 7.44 24.38
CA ASP A 150 11.69 6.84 23.85
C ASP A 150 11.87 5.35 23.49
N ASP A 151 13.11 4.85 23.56
CA ASP A 151 13.39 3.42 23.39
C ASP A 151 12.80 2.60 24.55
N VAL A 152 12.41 1.36 24.27
CA VAL A 152 11.74 0.48 25.23
C VAL A 152 12.63 -0.70 25.57
N LEU A 153 12.87 -0.92 26.86
CA LEU A 153 13.49 -2.16 27.32
C LEU A 153 12.44 -3.26 27.39
N LYS A 154 12.59 -4.28 26.55
CA LYS A 154 11.70 -5.45 26.53
C LYS A 154 12.37 -6.63 27.22
N ILE A 155 11.75 -7.10 28.30
CA ILE A 155 12.15 -8.30 29.06
C ILE A 155 11.05 -9.35 28.88
N GLU A 156 11.40 -10.51 28.36
CA GLU A 156 10.51 -11.66 28.25
C GLU A 156 10.93 -12.72 29.28
N ILE A 157 10.02 -13.07 30.19
CA ILE A 157 10.23 -14.08 31.23
C ILE A 157 9.33 -15.26 30.90
N CYS A 158 9.95 -16.38 30.53
CA CYS A 158 9.29 -17.58 30.08
C CYS A 158 9.42 -18.66 31.19
N GLY A 159 8.35 -19.39 31.50
CA GLY A 159 8.39 -20.52 32.45
C GLY A 159 7.05 -21.24 32.64
N PRO A 160 7.02 -22.45 33.22
CA PRO A 160 5.81 -23.28 33.29
C PRO A 160 4.76 -22.77 34.28
N ASP A 161 5.19 -22.00 35.28
CA ASP A 161 4.34 -21.42 36.33
C ASP A 161 3.97 -19.94 36.07
N GLN A 162 4.38 -19.39 34.91
CA GLN A 162 4.11 -18.00 34.55
C GLN A 162 2.69 -17.84 33.96
N GLU A 163 2.06 -16.71 34.28
CA GLU A 163 0.80 -16.28 33.66
C GLU A 163 1.10 -15.33 32.50
N HIS A 164 0.33 -15.37 31.41
CA HIS A 164 0.54 -14.47 30.28
C HIS A 164 0.11 -13.04 30.63
N LEU A 165 1.05 -12.28 31.19
CA LEU A 165 0.86 -10.90 31.62
C LEU A 165 1.93 -10.03 30.97
N SER A 166 1.54 -8.90 30.38
CA SER A 166 2.49 -7.90 29.89
C SER A 166 2.29 -6.62 30.69
N VAL A 167 3.35 -6.22 31.38
CA VAL A 167 3.39 -5.05 32.26
C VAL A 167 4.32 -4.01 31.65
N ILE A 168 3.84 -2.78 31.55
CA ILE A 168 4.61 -1.64 31.04
C ILE A 168 4.80 -0.66 32.20
N ASP A 169 6.04 -0.48 32.61
CA ASP A 169 6.48 0.58 33.52
C ASP A 169 6.93 1.79 32.70
N VAL A 170 6.25 2.91 32.87
CA VAL A 170 6.63 4.19 32.24
C VAL A 170 7.26 5.13 33.26
N PRO A 171 8.17 6.04 32.83
CA PRO A 171 8.72 7.05 33.71
C PRO A 171 7.64 7.85 34.44
N GLY A 172 7.89 8.14 35.71
CA GLY A 172 6.94 8.94 36.52
C GLY A 172 6.90 10.38 36.05
N ILE A 173 5.70 10.98 36.03
CA ILE A 173 5.50 12.38 35.67
C ILE A 173 6.11 13.28 36.75
N PHE A 174 6.75 14.38 36.35
CA PHE A 174 7.34 15.38 37.25
C PHE A 174 7.10 16.80 36.73
N LYS A 175 6.78 17.73 37.64
CA LYS A 175 6.35 19.11 37.30
C LYS A 175 7.47 20.14 37.31
N LYS A 176 8.61 19.86 37.98
CA LYS A 176 9.74 20.79 38.09
C LYS A 176 11.01 20.14 37.58
N SER A 177 11.76 20.89 36.79
CA SER A 177 13.09 20.49 36.34
C SER A 177 14.11 20.64 37.47
N THR A 178 14.83 19.56 37.79
CA THR A 178 15.99 19.60 38.68
C THR A 178 17.20 20.14 37.90
N PRO A 179 17.79 21.29 38.29
CA PRO A 179 18.94 21.88 37.60
C PRO A 179 20.09 20.87 37.48
N GLY A 180 20.61 20.67 36.27
CA GLY A 180 21.70 19.73 35.98
C GLY A 180 21.30 18.26 35.82
N VAL A 181 20.03 17.89 36.04
CA VAL A 181 19.54 16.50 35.90
C VAL A 181 18.42 16.39 34.86
N THR A 182 17.47 17.32 34.84
CA THR A 182 16.31 17.29 33.91
C THR A 182 16.03 18.67 33.35
N THR A 183 15.52 18.73 32.13
CA THR A 183 15.16 19.94 31.40
C THR A 183 13.63 20.08 31.25
N LYS A 184 13.14 21.25 30.80
CA LYS A 184 11.72 21.41 30.45
C LYS A 184 11.31 20.53 29.25
N ALA A 185 12.25 20.24 28.35
CA ALA A 185 12.01 19.32 27.23
C ALA A 185 11.76 17.89 27.72
N ASP A 186 12.49 17.45 28.76
CA ASP A 186 12.31 16.13 29.36
C ASP A 186 10.91 15.95 29.99
N ILE A 187 10.35 17.00 30.59
CA ILE A 187 8.97 16.98 31.14
C ILE A 187 7.96 16.71 30.03
N ALA A 188 8.08 17.44 28.91
CA ALA A 188 7.19 17.27 27.76
C ALA A 188 7.36 15.89 27.11
N MET A 189 8.60 15.40 27.00
CA MET A 189 8.93 14.07 26.47
C MET A 189 8.29 12.96 27.31
N VAL A 190 8.46 12.98 28.64
CA VAL A 190 7.86 11.98 29.53
C VAL A 190 6.34 12.03 29.47
N ARG A 191 5.74 13.23 29.47
CA ARG A 191 4.28 13.36 29.33
C ARG A 191 3.79 12.78 28.00
N ASN A 192 4.50 13.03 26.90
CA ASN A 192 4.14 12.49 25.58
C ASN A 192 4.29 10.96 25.52
N MET A 193 5.35 10.42 26.12
CA MET A 193 5.57 8.98 26.24
C MET A 193 4.41 8.32 27.00
N VAL A 194 4.08 8.81 28.20
CA VAL A 194 2.96 8.31 29.02
C VAL A 194 1.64 8.39 28.25
N THR A 195 1.36 9.53 27.60
CA THR A 195 0.16 9.73 26.77
C THR A 195 0.08 8.71 25.64
N THR A 196 1.20 8.40 24.97
CA THR A 196 1.25 7.44 23.87
C THR A 196 0.85 6.04 24.33
N TYR A 197 1.37 5.60 25.48
CA TYR A 197 0.98 4.32 26.07
C TYR A 197 -0.47 4.31 26.58
N MET A 198 -0.94 5.41 27.19
CA MET A 198 -2.31 5.54 27.68
C MET A 198 -3.36 5.59 26.57
N ARG A 199 -3.00 6.04 25.36
CA ARG A 199 -3.89 6.06 24.19
C ARG A 199 -4.26 4.68 23.67
N ASN A 200 -3.46 3.64 23.95
CA ASN A 200 -3.79 2.29 23.50
C ASN A 200 -5.08 1.81 24.19
N PRO A 201 -6.18 1.55 23.45
CA PRO A 201 -7.47 1.15 24.04
C PRO A 201 -7.43 -0.24 24.67
N ARG A 202 -6.39 -1.04 24.37
CA ARG A 202 -6.17 -2.39 24.92
C ARG A 202 -5.21 -2.37 26.12
N SER A 203 -4.95 -1.21 26.72
CA SER A 203 -4.14 -1.09 27.94
C SER A 203 -5.03 -0.76 29.14
N VAL A 204 -4.92 -1.57 30.21
CA VAL A 204 -5.45 -1.24 31.54
C VAL A 204 -4.50 -0.26 32.20
N ILE A 205 -5.01 0.90 32.57
CA ILE A 205 -4.29 1.98 33.24
C ILE A 205 -4.33 1.71 34.74
N LEU A 206 -3.17 1.51 35.36
CA LEU A 206 -2.99 1.41 36.79
C LEU A 206 -2.45 2.74 37.34
N ALA A 207 -3.33 3.56 37.89
CA ALA A 207 -3.00 4.89 38.43
C ALA A 207 -2.50 4.77 39.87
N VAL A 208 -1.17 4.83 40.06
CA VAL A 208 -0.50 4.68 41.35
C VAL A 208 -0.27 6.04 42.01
N ILE A 209 -0.96 6.29 43.11
CA ILE A 209 -1.03 7.59 43.81
C ILE A 209 -0.72 7.41 45.30
N PRO A 210 0.11 8.25 45.92
CA PRO A 210 0.31 8.22 47.38
C PRO A 210 -0.95 8.68 48.13
N ALA A 211 -1.33 7.96 49.18
CA ALA A 211 -2.49 8.27 50.01
C ALA A 211 -2.32 9.55 50.85
N ASN A 212 -1.08 10.00 51.06
CA ASN A 212 -0.76 11.20 51.83
C ASN A 212 -0.83 12.50 51.02
N VAL A 213 -1.19 12.44 49.73
CA VAL A 213 -1.30 13.60 48.84
C VAL A 213 -2.75 13.77 48.40
N ASP A 214 -3.18 15.01 48.18
CA ASP A 214 -4.51 15.28 47.63
C ASP A 214 -4.63 14.77 46.19
N ILE A 215 -5.60 13.90 45.98
CA ILE A 215 -5.90 13.23 44.71
C ILE A 215 -6.31 14.24 43.64
N ALA A 216 -6.97 15.33 44.00
CA ALA A 216 -7.41 16.35 43.06
C ALA A 216 -6.24 17.06 42.34
N THR A 217 -5.02 16.96 42.89
CA THR A 217 -3.81 17.58 42.31
C THR A 217 -3.03 16.66 41.36
N GLN A 218 -3.49 15.40 41.21
CA GLN A 218 -2.80 14.35 40.48
C GLN A 218 -3.08 14.44 38.98
N GLU A 219 -2.05 14.80 38.23
CA GLU A 219 -2.10 15.00 36.78
C GLU A 219 -2.44 13.69 36.04
N ILE A 220 -2.09 12.55 36.63
CA ILE A 220 -2.35 11.25 36.00
C ILE A 220 -3.84 10.91 35.90
N LEU A 221 -4.65 11.39 36.85
CA LEU A 221 -6.10 11.19 36.81
C LEU A 221 -6.75 12.08 35.77
N GLU A 222 -6.29 13.32 35.63
CA GLU A 222 -6.72 14.22 34.55
C GLU A 222 -6.43 13.60 33.18
N MET A 223 -5.21 13.07 32.97
CA MET A 223 -4.87 12.36 31.73
C MET A 223 -5.73 11.10 31.53
N ALA A 224 -6.04 10.37 32.60
CA ALA A 224 -6.88 9.18 32.52
C ALA A 224 -8.34 9.54 32.18
N GLU A 225 -8.89 10.61 32.76
CA GLU A 225 -10.24 11.10 32.47
C GLU A 225 -10.37 11.60 31.01
N GLU A 226 -9.32 12.24 30.48
CA GLU A 226 -9.27 12.67 29.07
C GLU A 226 -9.22 11.49 28.09
N LEU A 227 -8.49 10.42 28.42
CA LEU A 227 -8.23 9.29 27.52
C LEU A 227 -9.15 8.08 27.77
N ASP A 228 -9.83 8.02 28.91
CA ASP A 228 -10.76 6.97 29.34
C ASP A 228 -12.02 7.62 29.95
N VAL A 229 -12.74 8.40 29.13
CA VAL A 229 -13.97 9.13 29.51
C VAL A 229 -15.03 8.22 30.16
N LYS A 230 -15.05 6.93 29.79
CA LYS A 230 -15.98 5.94 30.36
C LYS A 230 -15.43 5.23 31.60
N GLY A 231 -14.18 5.44 31.99
CA GLY A 231 -13.52 4.76 33.11
C GLY A 231 -13.42 3.24 32.99
N GLU A 232 -13.57 2.66 31.79
CA GLU A 232 -13.71 1.21 31.59
C GLU A 232 -12.39 0.44 31.74
N ARG A 233 -11.26 1.16 31.82
CA ARG A 233 -9.91 0.57 31.82
C ARG A 233 -8.95 1.25 32.81
N THR A 234 -9.46 2.10 33.72
CA THR A 234 -8.63 2.81 34.71
C THR A 234 -8.90 2.31 36.13
N LEU A 235 -7.89 1.74 36.77
CA LEU A 235 -7.91 1.27 38.17
C LEU A 235 -7.00 2.16 39.03
N GLY A 236 -7.54 2.68 40.12
CA GLY A 236 -6.79 3.49 41.07
C GLY A 236 -6.10 2.65 42.15
N VAL A 237 -4.82 2.93 42.43
CA VAL A 237 -4.04 2.27 43.49
C VAL A 237 -3.43 3.31 44.41
N LEU A 238 -3.87 3.29 45.67
CA LEU A 238 -3.34 4.12 46.73
C LEU A 238 -2.15 3.44 47.41
N THR A 239 -1.05 4.16 47.58
CA THR A 239 0.17 3.68 48.24
C THR A 239 0.49 4.49 49.48
N LYS A 240 1.43 4.03 50.31
CA LYS A 240 1.90 4.73 51.50
C LYS A 240 0.77 5.11 52.51
N PRO A 241 -0.14 4.18 52.86
CA PRO A 241 -1.17 4.44 53.88
C PRO A 241 -0.56 4.81 55.25
N ASP A 242 0.66 4.38 55.52
CA ASP A 242 1.42 4.62 56.75
C ASP A 242 1.89 6.07 56.94
N LEU A 243 1.88 6.88 55.87
CA LEU A 243 2.28 8.30 55.91
C LEU A 243 1.08 9.25 55.94
N VAL A 244 -0.14 8.74 56.08
CA VAL A 244 -1.35 9.56 56.16
C VAL A 244 -1.48 10.14 57.56
N ASP A 245 -1.71 11.45 57.65
CA ASP A 245 -1.90 12.12 58.94
C ASP A 245 -3.15 11.59 59.66
N LYS A 246 -3.02 11.38 60.97
CA LYS A 246 -4.12 10.94 61.83
C LYS A 246 -5.25 11.97 61.79
N GLY A 247 -6.37 11.60 61.16
CA GLY A 247 -7.52 12.48 60.91
C GLY A 247 -7.83 12.70 59.42
N ALA A 248 -6.87 12.52 58.51
CA ALA A 248 -7.12 12.54 57.06
C ALA A 248 -7.52 11.16 56.50
N GLU A 249 -7.27 10.10 57.27
CA GLU A 249 -7.57 8.69 56.90
C GLU A 249 -9.04 8.44 56.48
N PRO A 250 -10.08 9.04 57.13
CA PRO A 250 -11.47 8.86 56.69
C PRO A 250 -11.74 9.36 55.27
N ALA A 251 -11.03 10.41 54.83
CA ALA A 251 -11.16 10.93 53.47
C ALA A 251 -10.60 9.92 52.46
N VAL A 252 -9.46 9.29 52.77
CA VAL A 252 -8.87 8.22 51.95
C VAL A 252 -9.79 7.00 51.88
N ILE A 253 -10.42 6.62 52.99
CA ILE A 253 -11.41 5.53 53.01
C ILE A 253 -12.62 5.85 52.12
N ALA A 254 -13.10 7.10 52.15
CA ALA A 254 -14.20 7.52 51.27
C ALA A 254 -13.84 7.38 49.77
N ILE A 255 -12.58 7.58 49.39
CA ILE A 255 -12.09 7.33 48.03
C ILE A 255 -12.09 5.82 47.73
N ILE A 256 -11.54 5.00 48.64
CA ILE A 256 -11.48 3.54 48.45
C ILE A 256 -12.87 2.94 48.27
N GLU A 257 -13.86 3.42 49.02
CA GLU A 257 -15.26 3.00 48.93
C GLU A 257 -15.98 3.51 47.68
N GLY A 258 -15.41 4.49 46.97
CA GLY A 258 -15.99 5.11 45.78
C GLY A 258 -16.98 6.25 46.09
N ARG A 259 -16.97 6.78 47.31
CA ARG A 259 -17.78 7.96 47.70
C ARG A 259 -17.17 9.28 47.20
N SER A 260 -15.86 9.31 46.99
CA SER A 260 -15.11 10.44 46.42
C SER A 260 -14.26 9.95 45.25
N HIS A 261 -14.14 10.76 44.18
CA HIS A 261 -13.45 10.42 42.92
C HIS A 261 -13.74 9.00 42.39
N PRO A 262 -15.00 8.69 42.02
CA PRO A 262 -15.38 7.34 41.61
C PRO A 262 -14.72 6.93 40.28
N LEU A 263 -14.01 5.80 40.30
CA LEU A 263 -13.55 5.09 39.10
C LEU A 263 -14.43 3.86 38.88
N ASN A 264 -14.77 3.54 37.63
CA ASN A 264 -15.63 2.38 37.33
C ASN A 264 -14.97 1.04 37.70
N LEU A 265 -13.64 0.92 37.54
CA LEU A 265 -12.91 -0.24 38.06
C LEU A 265 -12.59 -0.14 39.55
N GLY A 266 -12.86 1.01 40.18
CA GLY A 266 -12.69 1.29 41.61
C GLY A 266 -11.26 1.57 42.05
N TRP A 267 -11.06 1.50 43.37
CA TRP A 267 -9.80 1.80 44.04
C TRP A 267 -9.32 0.61 44.88
N CYS A 268 -8.00 0.45 44.98
CA CYS A 268 -7.32 -0.46 45.89
C CYS A 268 -6.27 0.31 46.71
N ILE A 269 -5.91 -0.19 47.89
CA ILE A 269 -4.85 0.37 48.71
C ILE A 269 -3.82 -0.69 49.05
N VAL A 270 -2.54 -0.34 48.94
CA VAL A 270 -1.41 -1.24 49.16
C VAL A 270 -0.36 -0.60 50.07
N ARG A 271 0.19 -1.41 50.97
CA ARG A 271 1.30 -0.99 51.85
C ARG A 271 2.59 -1.62 51.34
N ASN A 272 3.52 -0.75 50.96
CA ASN A 272 4.84 -1.16 50.51
C ASN A 272 5.88 -0.97 51.63
N PRO A 273 6.96 -1.78 51.66
CA PRO A 273 8.03 -1.59 52.62
C PRO A 273 8.68 -0.20 52.48
N GLY A 274 8.92 0.47 53.61
CA GLY A 274 9.58 1.77 53.65
C GLY A 274 11.08 1.69 53.33
N GLN A 275 11.68 2.82 52.99
CA GLN A 275 13.09 2.91 52.54
C GLN A 275 14.10 2.45 53.61
N GLN A 276 13.78 2.65 54.90
CA GLN A 276 14.60 2.17 56.02
C GLN A 276 14.51 0.66 56.22
N ALA A 277 13.32 0.06 56.04
CA ALA A 277 13.14 -1.39 56.12
C ALA A 277 13.88 -2.12 54.99
N LEU A 278 14.08 -1.45 53.85
CA LEU A 278 14.82 -1.96 52.71
C LEU A 278 16.35 -1.82 52.88
N ALA A 279 16.81 -0.74 53.52
CA ALA A 279 18.24 -0.51 53.79
C ALA A 279 18.82 -1.51 54.79
N ASN A 280 18.00 -2.03 55.72
CA ASN A 280 18.41 -3.01 56.73
C ASN A 280 18.44 -4.46 56.21
N GLY A 281 18.33 -4.63 54.89
CA GLY A 281 18.58 -5.87 54.16
C GLY A 281 17.35 -6.77 54.10
N LEU A 282 17.12 -7.40 52.95
CA LEU A 282 16.62 -8.76 52.88
C LEU A 282 16.89 -9.38 51.50
N SER A 283 17.49 -10.58 51.56
CA SER A 283 17.53 -11.59 50.52
C SER A 283 16.12 -12.17 50.24
N ASN A 284 16.00 -12.97 49.19
CA ASN A 284 14.76 -13.52 48.61
C ASN A 284 13.75 -14.19 49.59
N ALA A 285 14.08 -14.40 50.86
CA ALA A 285 13.14 -14.81 51.92
C ALA A 285 12.13 -13.69 52.34
N ALA A 286 12.33 -12.45 51.88
CA ALA A 286 11.53 -11.26 52.24
C ALA A 286 10.12 -11.19 51.64
N ALA A 287 9.83 -11.88 50.53
CA ALA A 287 8.52 -11.75 49.88
C ALA A 287 7.39 -12.20 50.82
N HIS A 288 7.60 -13.31 51.56
CA HIS A 288 6.66 -13.78 52.58
C HIS A 288 6.53 -12.82 53.76
N ASP A 289 7.62 -12.15 54.16
CA ASP A 289 7.61 -11.16 55.25
C ASP A 289 6.87 -9.87 54.84
N ARG A 290 6.98 -9.47 53.57
CA ARG A 290 6.25 -8.33 53.00
C ARG A 290 4.74 -8.53 53.03
N HIS A 291 4.24 -9.63 52.48
CA HIS A 291 2.80 -9.92 52.48
C HIS A 291 2.25 -10.09 53.91
N ALA A 292 3.04 -10.67 54.82
CA ALA A 292 2.67 -10.81 56.22
C ALA A 292 2.58 -9.45 56.94
N THR A 293 3.53 -8.56 56.70
CA THR A 293 3.58 -7.21 57.28
C THR A 293 2.48 -6.28 56.75
N GLU A 294 2.13 -6.43 55.47
CA GLU A 294 0.99 -5.73 54.88
C GLU A 294 -0.32 -6.23 55.49
N LYS A 295 -0.47 -7.55 55.60
CA LYS A 295 -1.68 -8.17 56.15
C LYS A 295 -1.86 -7.90 57.64
N SER A 296 -0.77 -7.76 58.41
CA SER A 296 -0.85 -7.37 59.82
C SER A 296 -1.33 -5.93 59.94
N PHE A 297 -0.78 -4.99 59.16
CA PHE A 297 -1.18 -3.59 59.16
C PHE A 297 -2.67 -3.38 58.89
N PHE A 298 -3.18 -3.94 57.78
CA PHE A 298 -4.60 -3.82 57.43
C PHE A 298 -5.53 -4.59 58.38
N LYS A 299 -5.00 -5.39 59.31
CA LYS A 299 -5.78 -6.05 60.36
C LYS A 299 -5.69 -5.35 61.71
N SER A 300 -4.54 -4.81 62.07
CA SER A 300 -4.28 -4.27 63.41
C SER A 300 -4.54 -2.77 63.50
N GLU A 301 -4.31 -2.01 62.43
CA GLU A 301 -4.44 -0.56 62.45
C GLU A 301 -5.87 -0.12 62.08
N GLN A 302 -6.46 0.71 62.95
CA GLN A 302 -7.69 1.43 62.69
C GLN A 302 -7.32 2.81 62.12
N PRO A 303 -8.00 3.32 61.09
CA PRO A 303 -9.30 2.87 60.54
C PRO A 303 -9.21 1.88 59.36
N TRP A 304 -8.01 1.52 58.92
CA TRP A 304 -7.78 0.68 57.73
C TRP A 304 -8.38 -0.73 57.81
N SER A 305 -8.51 -1.26 59.01
CA SER A 305 -9.15 -2.57 59.28
C SER A 305 -10.64 -2.64 58.99
N ASN A 306 -11.32 -1.49 58.86
CA ASN A 306 -12.74 -1.45 58.49
C ASN A 306 -12.96 -1.49 56.96
N VAL A 307 -11.89 -1.34 56.17
CA VAL A 307 -11.94 -1.40 54.71
C VAL A 307 -12.09 -2.85 54.26
N SER A 308 -12.91 -3.07 53.23
CA SER A 308 -13.18 -4.41 52.72
C SER A 308 -11.91 -5.09 52.19
N GLN A 309 -11.77 -6.39 52.52
CA GLN A 309 -10.54 -7.16 52.29
C GLN A 309 -10.23 -7.42 50.81
N ASP A 310 -11.20 -7.23 49.92
CA ASP A 310 -11.07 -7.28 48.46
C ASP A 310 -10.42 -6.02 47.86
N ARG A 311 -10.25 -4.95 48.66
CA ARG A 311 -9.65 -3.67 48.22
C ARG A 311 -8.32 -3.36 48.89
N VAL A 312 -7.90 -4.16 49.88
CA VAL A 312 -6.68 -3.93 50.66
C VAL A 312 -5.64 -5.00 50.38
N GLY A 313 -4.41 -4.56 50.14
CA GLY A 313 -3.26 -5.42 49.97
C GLY A 313 -2.97 -5.83 48.54
N ILE A 314 -1.73 -6.26 48.32
CA ILE A 314 -1.21 -6.59 46.98
C ILE A 314 -1.87 -7.86 46.40
N GLU A 315 -2.23 -8.82 47.24
CA GLU A 315 -2.92 -10.05 46.81
C GLU A 315 -4.32 -9.76 46.28
N ALA A 316 -5.05 -8.87 46.95
CA ALA A 316 -6.37 -8.44 46.50
C ALA A 316 -6.27 -7.67 45.17
N LEU A 317 -5.26 -6.79 45.04
CA LEU A 317 -4.97 -6.09 43.80
C LEU A 317 -4.67 -7.08 42.65
N ARG A 318 -3.86 -8.11 42.90
CA ARG A 318 -3.51 -9.12 41.91
C ARG A 318 -4.74 -9.87 41.40
N VAL A 319 -5.61 -10.35 42.31
CA VAL A 319 -6.85 -11.06 41.94
C VAL A 319 -7.73 -10.18 41.07
N ARG A 320 -7.93 -8.92 41.46
CA ARG A 320 -8.77 -7.96 40.73
C ARG A 320 -8.19 -7.60 39.36
N LEU A 321 -6.88 -7.44 39.25
CA LEU A 321 -6.21 -7.18 37.97
C LEU A 321 -6.41 -8.33 36.98
N VAL A 322 -6.32 -9.58 37.44
CA VAL A 322 -6.56 -10.76 36.59
C VAL A 322 -7.99 -10.79 36.08
N GLU A 323 -8.97 -10.48 36.92
CA GLU A 323 -10.38 -10.41 36.52
C GLU A 323 -10.63 -9.31 35.47
N ILE A 324 -10.11 -8.10 35.72
CA ILE A 324 -10.20 -6.97 34.78
C ILE A 324 -9.55 -7.31 33.44
N LEU A 325 -8.35 -7.89 33.46
CA LEU A 325 -7.65 -8.31 32.24
C LEU A 325 -8.43 -9.39 31.49
N ALA A 326 -9.00 -10.38 32.19
CA ALA A 326 -9.80 -11.43 31.58
C ALA A 326 -11.07 -10.89 30.90
N GLU A 327 -11.76 -9.94 31.54
CA GLU A 327 -12.92 -9.27 30.95
C GLU A 327 -12.55 -8.42 29.74
N MET A 328 -11.44 -7.67 29.83
CA MET A 328 -10.94 -6.88 28.71
C MET A 328 -10.56 -7.78 27.53
N ILE A 329 -9.85 -8.90 27.77
CA ILE A 329 -9.53 -9.89 26.74
C ILE A 329 -10.82 -10.39 26.08
N LYS A 330 -11.82 -10.79 26.88
CA LYS A 330 -13.10 -11.30 26.35
C LYS A 330 -13.83 -10.28 25.48
N ARG A 331 -13.79 -9.00 25.85
CA ARG A 331 -14.40 -7.89 25.09
C ARG A 331 -13.64 -7.59 23.78
N GLU A 332 -12.31 -7.62 23.81
CA GLU A 332 -11.47 -7.23 22.66
C GLU A 332 -11.19 -8.39 21.69
N PHE A 333 -11.29 -9.65 22.13
CA PHE A 333 -10.97 -10.82 21.30
C PHE A 333 -11.77 -10.89 19.96
N PRO A 334 -13.07 -10.58 19.91
CA PRO A 334 -13.81 -10.53 18.65
C PRO A 334 -13.25 -9.48 17.67
N ARG A 335 -12.77 -8.35 18.18
CA ARG A 335 -12.15 -7.29 17.37
C ARG A 335 -10.79 -7.73 16.84
N VAL A 336 -9.98 -8.38 17.68
CA VAL A 336 -8.70 -8.99 17.28
C VAL A 336 -8.93 -10.02 16.16
N LYS A 337 -9.95 -10.88 16.29
CA LYS A 337 -10.31 -11.85 15.24
C LYS A 337 -10.67 -11.15 13.91
N ALA A 338 -11.45 -10.08 13.96
CA ALA A 338 -11.82 -9.31 12.77
C ALA A 338 -10.59 -8.67 12.12
N GLU A 339 -9.70 -8.07 12.92
CA GLU A 339 -8.45 -7.45 12.47
C GLU A 339 -7.53 -8.47 11.77
N ILE A 340 -7.31 -9.64 12.39
CA ILE A 340 -6.51 -10.73 11.81
C ILE A 340 -7.15 -11.24 10.51
N SER A 341 -8.47 -11.39 10.49
CA SER A 341 -9.18 -11.83 9.28
C SER A 341 -9.04 -10.83 8.13
N ALA A 342 -9.05 -9.53 8.43
CA ALA A 342 -8.82 -8.48 7.45
C ALA A 342 -7.38 -8.49 6.92
N LYS A 343 -6.38 -8.57 7.81
CA LYS A 343 -4.97 -8.70 7.41
C LYS A 343 -4.73 -9.95 6.58
N LEU A 344 -5.33 -11.09 6.95
CA LEU A 344 -5.23 -12.33 6.18
C LEU A 344 -5.82 -12.20 4.77
N LYS A 345 -6.98 -11.54 4.63
CA LYS A 345 -7.57 -11.27 3.30
C LYS A 345 -6.64 -10.41 2.44
N LEU A 346 -6.05 -9.37 3.03
CA LEU A 346 -5.10 -8.51 2.32
C LEU A 346 -3.86 -9.27 1.89
N CYS A 347 -3.24 -10.05 2.78
CA CYS A 347 -2.07 -10.87 2.45
C CYS A 347 -2.38 -11.92 1.38
N LYS A 348 -3.55 -12.55 1.42
CA LYS A 348 -3.99 -13.48 0.38
C LYS A 348 -4.15 -12.78 -0.98
N HIS A 349 -4.79 -11.61 -1.00
CA HIS A 349 -4.92 -10.83 -2.22
C HIS A 349 -3.55 -10.41 -2.79
N GLN A 350 -2.61 -10.02 -1.92
CA GLN A 350 -1.23 -9.70 -2.32
C GLN A 350 -0.50 -10.94 -2.86
N LEU A 351 -0.68 -12.11 -2.22
CA LEU A 351 -0.10 -13.37 -2.67
C LEU A 351 -0.67 -13.78 -4.05
N ASP A 352 -1.98 -13.66 -4.24
CA ASP A 352 -2.64 -13.95 -5.50
C ASP A 352 -2.16 -12.99 -6.62
N ALA A 353 -1.88 -11.73 -6.27
CA ALA A 353 -1.33 -10.75 -7.21
C ALA A 353 0.09 -11.09 -7.69
N LEU A 354 0.90 -11.78 -6.87
CA LEU A 354 2.24 -12.25 -7.24
C LEU A 354 2.20 -13.43 -8.23
N GLY A 355 1.08 -14.13 -8.31
CA GLY A 355 0.88 -15.27 -9.20
C GLY A 355 1.53 -16.57 -8.68
N PRO A 356 1.38 -17.68 -9.43
CA PRO A 356 1.88 -18.98 -9.03
C PRO A 356 3.41 -19.04 -9.03
N SER A 357 3.97 -19.89 -8.16
CA SER A 357 5.42 -20.16 -8.13
C SER A 357 5.89 -20.79 -9.45
N ARG A 358 7.05 -20.33 -9.93
CA ARG A 358 7.67 -20.72 -11.21
C ARG A 358 9.07 -21.32 -11.00
N ALA A 359 9.23 -22.08 -9.91
CA ALA A 359 10.53 -22.64 -9.52
C ALA A 359 10.96 -23.82 -10.39
N SER A 360 10.01 -24.62 -10.87
CA SER A 360 10.28 -25.80 -11.71
C SER A 360 10.06 -25.51 -13.20
N ARG A 361 10.72 -26.30 -14.05
CA ARG A 361 10.58 -26.22 -15.52
C ARG A 361 9.14 -26.43 -15.97
N ASP A 362 8.43 -27.38 -15.36
CA ASP A 362 7.04 -27.69 -15.70
C ASP A 362 6.10 -26.51 -15.38
N GLN A 363 6.34 -25.82 -14.26
CA GLN A 363 5.58 -24.62 -13.89
C GLN A 363 5.87 -23.44 -14.84
N GLN A 364 7.12 -23.27 -15.26
CA GLN A 364 7.50 -22.25 -16.25
C GLN A 364 6.86 -22.53 -17.61
N TYR A 365 6.87 -23.79 -18.06
CA TYR A 365 6.22 -24.20 -19.30
C TYR A 365 4.71 -23.98 -19.25
N LYS A 366 4.06 -24.37 -18.15
CA LYS A 366 2.62 -24.16 -17.94
C LYS A 366 2.25 -22.67 -18.00
N PHE A 367 3.04 -21.81 -17.36
CA PHE A 367 2.83 -20.36 -17.41
C PHE A 367 2.88 -19.82 -18.85
N LEU A 368 3.89 -20.20 -19.63
CA LEU A 368 4.02 -19.76 -21.03
C LEU A 368 2.90 -20.32 -21.91
N LEU A 369 2.48 -21.57 -21.68
CA LEU A 369 1.38 -22.19 -22.41
C LEU A 369 0.04 -21.50 -22.13
N GLU A 370 -0.26 -21.19 -20.87
CA GLU A 370 -1.45 -20.44 -20.48
C GLU A 370 -1.45 -19.06 -21.13
N LEU A 371 -0.30 -18.37 -21.13
CA LEU A 371 -0.14 -17.06 -21.76
C LEU A 371 -0.37 -17.12 -23.27
N ALA A 372 0.24 -18.10 -23.96
CA ALA A 372 0.09 -18.27 -25.40
C ALA A 372 -1.36 -18.62 -25.78
N THR A 373 -2.01 -19.50 -25.02
CA THR A 373 -3.42 -19.88 -25.23
C THR A 373 -4.33 -18.68 -25.04
N ARG A 374 -4.06 -17.86 -24.01
CA ARG A 374 -4.79 -16.64 -23.72
C ARG A 374 -4.64 -15.61 -24.83
N TYR A 375 -3.42 -15.37 -25.29
CA TYR A 375 -3.12 -14.48 -26.41
C TYR A 375 -3.86 -14.91 -27.67
N GLN A 376 -3.80 -16.20 -28.01
CA GLN A 376 -4.47 -16.76 -29.19
C GLN A 376 -5.99 -16.60 -29.12
N THR A 377 -6.58 -16.84 -27.94
CA THR A 377 -8.02 -16.72 -27.72
C THR A 377 -8.49 -15.29 -27.94
N ILE A 378 -7.84 -14.32 -27.29
CA ILE A 378 -8.19 -12.90 -27.43
C ILE A 378 -7.96 -12.43 -28.87
N THR A 379 -6.84 -12.83 -29.50
CA THR A 379 -6.57 -12.51 -30.91
C THR A 379 -7.67 -13.06 -31.83
N SER A 380 -8.14 -14.29 -31.62
CA SER A 380 -9.24 -14.86 -32.40
C SER A 380 -10.55 -14.08 -32.23
N LEU A 381 -10.86 -13.66 -31.00
CA LEU A 381 -12.03 -12.83 -30.71
C LEU A 381 -11.92 -11.45 -31.38
N ALA A 382 -10.74 -10.82 -31.30
CA ALA A 382 -10.48 -9.51 -31.90
C ALA A 382 -10.62 -9.54 -33.43
N LEU A 383 -10.11 -10.59 -34.09
CA LEU A 383 -10.23 -10.78 -35.54
C LEU A 383 -11.66 -11.05 -35.99
N LYS A 384 -12.46 -11.75 -35.18
CA LYS A 384 -13.89 -12.02 -35.45
C LYS A 384 -14.81 -10.87 -35.05
N ALA A 385 -14.27 -9.78 -34.48
CA ALA A 385 -15.03 -8.69 -33.87
C ALA A 385 -16.01 -9.14 -32.76
N HIS A 386 -15.72 -10.26 -32.08
CA HIS A 386 -16.52 -10.80 -30.98
C HIS A 386 -16.06 -10.22 -29.64
N TYR A 387 -16.27 -8.91 -29.44
CA TYR A 387 -15.74 -8.19 -28.27
C TYR A 387 -16.43 -8.53 -26.95
N GLY A 388 -17.67 -9.04 -26.98
CA GLY A 388 -18.37 -9.50 -25.77
C GLY A 388 -17.86 -10.83 -25.20
N GLY A 389 -16.88 -11.46 -25.84
CA GLY A 389 -16.29 -12.71 -25.37
C GLY A 389 -15.25 -12.52 -24.25
N ASP A 390 -14.84 -11.28 -23.96
CA ASP A 390 -13.82 -11.00 -22.96
C ASP A 390 -13.80 -9.56 -22.45
N ASP A 391 -13.69 -9.38 -21.12
CA ASP A 391 -13.67 -8.06 -20.47
C ASP A 391 -12.43 -7.21 -20.85
N VAL A 392 -11.37 -7.81 -21.41
CA VAL A 392 -10.17 -7.09 -21.83
C VAL A 392 -10.50 -5.99 -22.85
N PHE A 393 -11.50 -6.19 -23.70
CA PHE A 393 -11.92 -5.24 -24.74
C PHE A 393 -12.64 -4.01 -24.18
N ASP A 394 -13.20 -4.09 -22.97
CA ASP A 394 -13.80 -2.93 -22.29
C ASP A 394 -12.71 -2.10 -21.61
N SER A 395 -11.71 -2.77 -21.04
CA SER A 395 -10.58 -2.11 -20.38
C SER A 395 -9.57 -1.46 -21.35
N ALA A 396 -9.51 -1.95 -22.59
CA ALA A 396 -8.54 -1.52 -23.61
C ALA A 396 -9.20 -1.46 -24.99
N PRO A 397 -9.80 -0.32 -25.36
CA PRO A 397 -10.48 -0.21 -26.65
C PRO A 397 -9.51 -0.25 -27.86
N THR A 398 -8.20 -0.05 -27.64
CA THR A 398 -7.15 -0.23 -28.66
C THR A 398 -7.04 -1.68 -29.15
N LEU A 399 -7.56 -2.64 -28.37
CA LEU A 399 -7.58 -4.05 -28.75
C LEU A 399 -8.70 -4.41 -29.74
N LYS A 400 -9.58 -3.46 -30.08
CA LYS A 400 -10.67 -3.67 -31.06
C LYS A 400 -10.14 -3.55 -32.51
N LEU A 401 -9.20 -4.42 -32.85
CA LEU A 401 -8.42 -4.37 -34.11
C LEU A 401 -9.31 -4.34 -35.36
N ALA A 402 -10.28 -5.27 -35.47
CA ALA A 402 -11.15 -5.33 -36.65
C ALA A 402 -11.94 -4.02 -36.84
N THR A 403 -12.47 -3.42 -35.78
CA THR A 403 -13.13 -2.10 -35.85
C THR A 403 -12.17 -1.00 -36.31
N ALA A 404 -10.95 -0.95 -35.78
CA ALA A 404 -9.96 0.06 -36.16
C ALA A 404 -9.58 -0.06 -37.65
N ILE A 405 -9.40 -1.29 -38.14
CA ILE A 405 -9.12 -1.57 -39.56
C ILE A 405 -10.30 -1.15 -40.44
N VAL A 406 -11.54 -1.52 -40.08
CA VAL A 406 -12.73 -1.14 -40.86
C VAL A 406 -12.87 0.38 -40.97
N SER A 407 -12.66 1.10 -39.86
CA SER A 407 -12.67 2.57 -39.88
C SER A 407 -11.59 3.14 -40.81
N ARG A 408 -10.37 2.58 -40.78
CA ARG A 408 -9.28 3.02 -41.66
C ARG A 408 -9.54 2.70 -43.14
N ASN A 409 -10.21 1.58 -43.44
CA ASN A 409 -10.61 1.18 -44.79
C ASN A 409 -11.59 2.18 -45.40
N ALA A 410 -12.58 2.64 -44.61
CA ALA A 410 -13.54 3.65 -45.08
C ALA A 410 -12.82 4.95 -45.47
N ILE A 411 -11.89 5.41 -44.63
CA ILE A 411 -11.10 6.61 -44.89
C ILE A 411 -10.21 6.42 -46.12
N PHE A 412 -9.56 5.26 -46.27
CA PHE A 412 -8.75 4.97 -47.45
C PHE A 412 -9.59 5.00 -48.74
N SER A 413 -10.78 4.41 -48.71
CA SER A 413 -11.72 4.45 -49.84
C SER A 413 -12.10 5.89 -50.21
N ASP A 414 -12.42 6.72 -49.22
CA ASP A 414 -12.75 8.13 -49.43
C ASP A 414 -11.54 8.93 -49.96
N ASP A 415 -10.35 8.66 -49.44
CA ASP A 415 -9.10 9.29 -49.85
C ASP A 415 -8.75 8.95 -51.30
N VAL A 416 -8.90 7.69 -51.71
CA VAL A 416 -8.71 7.25 -53.10
C VAL A 416 -9.78 7.84 -54.01
N TRP A 417 -11.03 7.90 -53.58
CA TRP A 417 -12.12 8.48 -54.36
C TRP A 417 -11.89 9.97 -54.64
N GLN A 418 -11.57 10.74 -53.60
CA GLN A 418 -11.41 12.18 -53.70
C GLN A 418 -10.08 12.59 -54.31
N ARG A 419 -8.97 11.91 -53.96
CA ARG A 419 -7.60 12.34 -54.25
C ARG A 419 -6.77 11.36 -55.07
N GLY A 420 -7.32 10.21 -55.44
CA GLY A 420 -6.59 9.21 -56.23
C GLY A 420 -6.26 9.66 -57.66
N HIS A 421 -7.00 10.63 -58.21
CA HIS A 421 -6.81 11.13 -59.57
C HIS A 421 -6.16 12.52 -59.59
N ALA A 422 -5.25 12.78 -60.53
CA ALA A 422 -4.55 14.07 -60.64
C ALA A 422 -5.41 15.20 -61.24
N MET A 423 -6.30 14.89 -62.18
CA MET A 423 -7.21 15.84 -62.83
C MET A 423 -8.65 15.35 -62.72
N THR A 424 -9.60 16.19 -62.28
CA THR A 424 -11.02 15.79 -62.24
C THR A 424 -11.61 15.83 -63.65
N PHE A 425 -12.43 14.84 -64.01
CA PHE A 425 -13.28 14.93 -65.19
C PHE A 425 -14.45 15.88 -64.91
N HIS A 426 -14.76 16.79 -65.83
CA HIS A 426 -15.93 17.66 -65.71
C HIS A 426 -17.20 16.79 -65.67
N LYS A 427 -18.04 16.97 -64.64
CA LYS A 427 -19.42 16.50 -64.68
C LYS A 427 -20.20 17.43 -65.59
N ASP A 428 -20.55 16.98 -66.80
CA ASP A 428 -21.54 17.68 -67.60
C ASP A 428 -22.83 17.80 -66.79
N LYS A 429 -23.38 19.01 -66.70
CA LYS A 429 -24.55 19.33 -65.86
C LYS A 429 -25.84 18.63 -66.33
N ASP A 430 -25.84 17.93 -67.47
CA ASP A 430 -27.05 17.41 -68.10
C ASP A 430 -27.14 15.87 -68.26
N THR A 431 -26.17 15.10 -67.78
CA THR A 431 -26.32 13.63 -67.73
C THR A 431 -26.65 13.18 -66.31
N LYS A 432 -27.96 12.95 -66.06
CA LYS A 432 -28.42 12.03 -65.01
C LYS A 432 -28.02 10.60 -65.41
N GLU A 433 -26.73 10.30 -65.44
CA GLU A 433 -26.27 8.93 -65.37
C GLU A 433 -26.26 8.55 -63.89
N ASN A 434 -27.26 7.75 -63.50
CA ASN A 434 -27.17 6.90 -62.32
C ASN A 434 -26.00 5.93 -62.53
N VAL A 435 -24.77 6.37 -62.28
CA VAL A 435 -23.71 5.46 -61.87
C VAL A 435 -24.02 5.10 -60.42
N SER A 436 -24.97 4.18 -60.27
CA SER A 436 -25.12 3.41 -59.05
C SER A 436 -23.74 2.87 -58.71
N SER A 437 -23.26 3.13 -57.49
CA SER A 437 -22.05 2.52 -56.94
C SER A 437 -21.96 1.06 -57.37
N PRO A 438 -20.88 0.59 -58.02
CA PRO A 438 -20.69 -0.83 -58.23
C PRO A 438 -20.43 -1.44 -56.85
N HIS A 439 -21.50 -1.97 -56.24
CA HIS A 439 -21.49 -2.73 -55.00
C HIS A 439 -20.77 -2.04 -53.83
N ALA A 440 -21.57 -1.34 -53.01
CA ALA A 440 -21.32 -1.39 -51.58
C ALA A 440 -21.15 -2.87 -51.20
N GLY A 441 -20.01 -3.22 -50.61
CA GLY A 441 -19.94 -4.41 -49.78
C GLY A 441 -21.02 -4.35 -48.69
N PRO A 442 -21.20 -5.39 -47.86
CA PRO A 442 -22.34 -5.52 -46.95
C PRO A 442 -22.47 -4.43 -45.86
N PHE A 443 -21.63 -3.40 -45.89
CA PHE A 443 -21.66 -2.25 -45.00
C PHE A 443 -22.12 -1.02 -45.79
N GLY A 444 -23.34 -0.57 -45.48
CA GLY A 444 -24.02 0.53 -46.17
C GLY A 444 -23.28 1.87 -46.11
N SER A 445 -23.59 2.72 -47.09
CA SER A 445 -23.05 4.07 -47.24
C SER A 445 -23.42 4.98 -46.05
N PRO A 446 -22.53 5.88 -45.58
CA PRO A 446 -22.92 6.93 -44.65
C PRO A 446 -23.79 7.94 -45.38
N SER A 447 -25.00 8.16 -44.87
CA SER A 447 -25.93 9.18 -45.34
C SER A 447 -25.27 10.57 -45.34
N SER A 448 -25.45 11.27 -46.46
CA SER A 448 -25.04 12.65 -46.68
C SER A 448 -25.69 13.58 -45.65
N PHE A 449 -24.90 14.18 -44.76
CA PHE A 449 -25.34 15.34 -43.97
C PHE A 449 -25.27 16.59 -44.85
N GLY A 450 -26.41 17.27 -44.96
CA GLY A 450 -26.64 18.38 -45.88
C GLY A 450 -25.84 19.64 -45.55
N ASN A 451 -25.52 20.39 -46.61
CA ASN A 451 -25.03 21.75 -46.55
C ASN A 451 -26.12 22.71 -46.03
N GLY A 452 -25.80 23.47 -44.98
CA GLY A 452 -26.52 24.66 -44.52
C GLY A 452 -25.51 25.65 -43.89
N PRO A 453 -25.73 26.97 -44.00
CA PRO A 453 -24.67 27.96 -43.86
C PRO A 453 -24.28 28.24 -42.41
N SER A 454 -23.02 28.62 -42.25
CA SER A 454 -22.36 29.12 -41.04
C SER A 454 -23.23 30.08 -40.21
N THR A 455 -23.45 29.76 -38.94
CA THR A 455 -23.27 30.65 -37.76
C THR A 455 -23.76 29.99 -36.47
N SER A 456 -23.14 30.41 -35.36
CA SER A 456 -23.49 30.21 -33.95
C SER A 456 -22.86 29.03 -33.20
N THR A 457 -22.11 29.47 -32.19
CA THR A 457 -21.56 28.80 -31.02
C THR A 457 -22.60 28.00 -30.22
N ASN A 458 -22.31 26.73 -29.95
CA ASN A 458 -22.59 26.05 -28.68
C ASN A 458 -21.80 24.73 -28.59
N PRO A 459 -21.30 24.33 -27.40
CA PRO A 459 -20.41 23.19 -27.24
C PRO A 459 -21.20 21.88 -27.32
N VAL A 460 -20.91 21.05 -28.33
CA VAL A 460 -21.44 19.69 -28.42
C VAL A 460 -20.74 18.83 -27.38
N ALA A 461 -21.54 18.21 -26.51
CA ALA A 461 -21.10 17.25 -25.50
C ALA A 461 -20.25 16.15 -26.14
N GLN A 462 -19.04 15.97 -25.60
CA GLN A 462 -18.10 14.93 -26.00
C GLN A 462 -18.72 13.54 -25.77
N ALA A 463 -18.93 12.80 -26.86
CA ALA A 463 -19.09 11.35 -26.78
C ALA A 463 -17.79 10.74 -26.25
N PRO A 464 -17.85 9.67 -25.44
CA PRO A 464 -16.67 9.11 -24.78
C PRO A 464 -15.62 8.68 -25.81
N ASN A 465 -14.39 9.17 -25.60
CA ASN A 465 -13.21 8.96 -26.42
C ASN A 465 -13.03 7.49 -26.85
N THR A 466 -13.33 7.19 -28.12
CA THR A 466 -12.77 6.01 -28.81
C THR A 466 -11.33 6.31 -29.22
N PRO A 467 -10.32 5.50 -28.84
CA PRO A 467 -8.90 5.81 -29.00
C PRO A 467 -8.37 5.74 -30.45
N HIS A 468 -9.23 5.48 -31.43
CA HIS A 468 -8.92 5.55 -32.86
C HIS A 468 -9.79 6.59 -33.57
N GLN A 469 -9.79 7.83 -33.07
CA GLN A 469 -10.33 8.95 -33.83
C GLN A 469 -9.31 9.32 -34.92
N PHE A 470 -9.52 8.78 -36.12
CA PHE A 470 -8.85 9.30 -37.30
C PHE A 470 -9.45 10.68 -37.60
N GLY A 471 -8.70 11.74 -37.33
CA GLY A 471 -9.09 13.08 -37.74
C GLY A 471 -9.09 13.18 -39.27
N HIS A 472 -10.02 13.93 -39.85
CA HIS A 472 -9.98 14.30 -41.27
C HIS A 472 -8.86 15.34 -41.49
N ASP A 473 -7.60 14.94 -41.41
CA ASP A 473 -6.48 15.79 -41.82
C ASP A 473 -6.20 15.60 -43.31
N PHE A 474 -6.79 16.46 -44.13
CA PHE A 474 -6.78 16.37 -45.60
C PHE A 474 -5.40 16.61 -46.24
N LYS A 475 -4.33 16.76 -45.45
CA LYS A 475 -2.96 16.99 -45.91
C LYS A 475 -2.02 15.79 -45.73
N ASN A 476 -2.31 14.89 -44.80
CA ASN A 476 -1.44 13.77 -44.46
C ASN A 476 -2.02 12.44 -45.00
N VAL A 477 -1.14 11.50 -45.33
CA VAL A 477 -1.51 10.13 -45.76
C VAL A 477 -1.65 9.20 -44.56
N ARG A 478 -0.93 9.54 -43.50
CA ARG A 478 -0.80 8.79 -42.27
C ARG A 478 -1.63 9.41 -41.18
N TYR A 479 -2.28 8.55 -40.43
CA TYR A 479 -3.16 8.95 -39.33
C TYR A 479 -2.81 8.24 -38.01
N GLN A 480 -1.76 7.42 -38.00
CA GLN A 480 -1.16 6.81 -36.81
C GLN A 480 0.30 7.24 -36.67
N GLU A 481 0.72 7.59 -35.44
CA GLU A 481 2.12 7.89 -35.13
C GLU A 481 2.97 6.60 -35.10
N ASN A 482 4.24 6.72 -35.47
CA ASN A 482 5.18 5.60 -35.45
C ASN A 482 5.53 5.18 -34.03
N HIS A 483 5.66 3.87 -33.83
CA HIS A 483 6.49 3.35 -32.74
C HIS A 483 7.96 3.45 -33.15
N ALA A 484 8.84 3.78 -32.20
CA ALA A 484 10.28 3.93 -32.45
C ALA A 484 10.90 2.69 -33.13
N GLU A 485 10.36 1.51 -32.85
CA GLU A 485 10.82 0.23 -33.41
C GLU A 485 10.43 0.01 -34.89
N LEU A 486 9.51 0.83 -35.42
CA LEU A 486 9.02 0.72 -36.79
C LEU A 486 9.60 1.81 -37.72
N GLU A 487 10.33 2.80 -37.18
CA GLU A 487 10.85 3.93 -37.95
C GLU A 487 11.73 3.51 -39.14
N ASP A 488 12.51 2.43 -38.98
CA ASP A 488 13.40 1.89 -40.02
C ASP A 488 12.66 1.12 -41.14
N ILE A 489 11.39 0.80 -40.94
CA ILE A 489 10.58 -0.02 -41.87
C ILE A 489 9.58 0.87 -42.62
N MET A 490 9.05 1.88 -41.93
CA MET A 490 7.95 2.68 -42.43
C MET A 490 8.41 3.74 -43.43
N GLN A 491 7.57 4.03 -44.40
CA GLN A 491 7.87 5.08 -45.38
C GLN A 491 7.40 6.42 -44.81
N GLY A 492 8.28 7.42 -44.81
CA GLY A 492 7.98 8.75 -44.27
C GLY A 492 6.78 9.40 -44.98
N ASP A 493 6.27 10.49 -44.40
CA ASP A 493 5.09 11.19 -44.93
C ASP A 493 5.26 11.61 -46.40
N ALA A 494 4.43 11.03 -47.27
CA ALA A 494 4.37 11.40 -48.68
C ALA A 494 3.34 12.50 -48.89
N LEU A 495 3.67 13.58 -49.60
CA LEU A 495 2.70 14.63 -49.90
C LEU A 495 1.71 14.19 -50.98
N ILE A 496 0.41 14.27 -50.70
CA ILE A 496 -0.65 14.05 -51.70
C ILE A 496 -0.91 15.36 -52.44
N LEU A 497 -0.90 15.32 -53.77
CA LEU A 497 -1.28 16.48 -54.59
C LEU A 497 -2.81 16.57 -54.71
N LEU A 498 -3.37 17.75 -54.47
CA LEU A 498 -4.81 17.96 -54.68
C LEU A 498 -5.17 17.84 -56.17
N PRO A 499 -6.26 17.13 -56.51
CA PRO A 499 -6.74 17.05 -57.88
C PRO A 499 -7.03 18.44 -58.45
N LYS A 500 -6.57 18.70 -59.68
CA LYS A 500 -6.92 19.95 -60.36
C LYS A 500 -8.34 19.85 -60.93
N VAL A 501 -9.18 20.83 -60.57
CA VAL A 501 -10.63 20.82 -60.85
C VAL A 501 -10.97 21.24 -62.28
N SER A 502 -10.05 21.90 -62.98
CA SER A 502 -10.28 22.46 -64.31
C SER A 502 -9.09 22.28 -65.24
N GLY A 503 -9.34 22.40 -66.55
CA GLY A 503 -8.27 22.34 -67.55
C GLY A 503 -7.84 20.93 -67.93
N ILE A 504 -8.66 19.89 -67.67
CA ILE A 504 -8.33 18.51 -68.09
C ILE A 504 -8.10 18.41 -69.61
N LYS A 505 -8.90 19.12 -70.43
CA LYS A 505 -8.70 19.17 -71.89
C LYS A 505 -7.36 19.81 -72.26
N GLN A 506 -7.01 20.95 -71.67
CA GLN A 506 -5.71 21.61 -71.89
C GLN A 506 -4.54 20.75 -71.42
N TRP A 507 -4.71 20.04 -70.29
CA TRP A 507 -3.71 19.10 -69.78
C TRP A 507 -3.52 17.91 -70.73
N LEU A 508 -4.60 17.28 -71.20
CA LEU A 508 -4.55 16.20 -72.19
C LEU A 508 -3.92 16.68 -73.50
N GLU A 509 -4.28 17.87 -73.99
CA GLU A 509 -3.67 18.48 -75.17
C GLU A 509 -2.18 18.73 -75.00
N ASN A 510 -1.74 19.18 -73.82
CA ASN A 510 -0.32 19.37 -73.52
C ASN A 510 0.42 18.04 -73.48
N VAL A 511 -0.15 17.01 -72.84
CA VAL A 511 0.43 15.67 -72.81
C VAL A 511 0.54 15.12 -74.24
N TYR A 512 -0.52 15.22 -75.05
CA TYR A 512 -0.51 14.84 -76.46
C TYR A 512 0.54 15.60 -77.28
N LYS A 513 0.59 16.94 -77.20
CA LYS A 513 1.59 17.76 -77.92
C LYS A 513 3.03 17.41 -77.52
N SER A 514 3.25 17.02 -76.26
CA SER A 514 4.56 16.62 -75.73
C SER A 514 4.96 15.18 -76.03
N SER A 515 4.02 14.35 -76.51
CA SER A 515 4.24 12.91 -76.68
C SER A 515 3.85 12.38 -78.08
N ARG A 516 3.34 13.23 -78.98
CA ARG A 516 2.97 12.86 -80.35
C ARG A 516 4.20 12.52 -81.20
N GLY A 517 4.10 11.42 -81.95
CA GLY A 517 5.10 10.98 -82.95
C GLY A 517 4.73 11.40 -84.38
N PHE A 518 5.10 10.58 -85.36
CA PHE A 518 4.83 10.78 -86.80
C PHE A 518 3.39 10.43 -87.22
N GLU A 519 2.40 10.65 -86.36
CA GLU A 519 1.04 10.13 -86.55
C GLU A 519 0.21 10.98 -87.54
N LEU A 520 -0.47 10.31 -88.49
CA LEU A 520 -1.36 10.94 -89.47
C LEU A 520 -2.83 10.71 -89.09
N GLY A 521 -3.37 11.57 -88.23
CA GLY A 521 -4.82 11.72 -88.02
C GLY A 521 -5.47 10.86 -86.92
N THR A 522 -4.73 9.94 -86.28
CA THR A 522 -5.20 9.13 -85.12
C THR A 522 -4.26 9.29 -83.92
N PHE A 523 -4.73 8.94 -82.71
CA PHE A 523 -3.92 8.97 -81.49
C PHE A 523 -3.13 7.66 -81.29
N ASP A 524 -1.89 7.77 -80.82
CA ASP A 524 -1.08 6.62 -80.42
C ASP A 524 -1.71 5.84 -79.25
N ALA A 525 -1.66 4.51 -79.33
CA ALA A 525 -1.98 3.65 -78.20
C ALA A 525 -1.01 3.85 -77.02
N SER A 526 0.21 4.37 -77.28
CA SER A 526 1.20 4.67 -76.24
C SER A 526 0.83 5.86 -75.34
N LEU A 527 -0.09 6.73 -75.79
CA LEU A 527 -0.51 7.93 -75.05
C LEU A 527 -1.32 7.58 -73.79
N LEU A 528 -2.16 6.54 -73.87
CA LEU A 528 -3.02 6.10 -72.76
C LEU A 528 -2.22 5.66 -71.51
N PRO A 529 -1.18 4.81 -71.61
CA PRO A 529 -0.29 4.51 -70.47
C PRO A 529 0.33 5.75 -69.82
N ILE A 530 0.75 6.74 -70.62
CA ILE A 530 1.38 7.97 -70.13
C ILE A 530 0.37 8.82 -69.35
N ILE A 531 -0.85 8.97 -69.89
CA ILE A 531 -1.95 9.67 -69.22
C ILE A 531 -2.34 8.95 -67.94
N TRP A 532 -2.50 7.63 -67.98
CA TRP A 532 -2.86 6.80 -66.83
C TRP A 532 -1.86 6.95 -65.69
N LYS A 533 -0.56 6.82 -65.99
CA LYS A 533 0.51 6.97 -65.01
C LYS A 533 0.53 8.34 -64.33
N LYS A 534 0.25 9.42 -65.09
CA LYS A 534 0.15 10.78 -64.54
C LYS A 534 -1.15 10.99 -63.77
N GLN A 535 -2.24 10.37 -64.21
CA GLN A 535 -3.54 10.47 -63.55
C GLN A 535 -3.56 9.73 -62.22
N SER A 536 -2.87 8.58 -62.12
CA SER A 536 -2.75 7.76 -60.91
C SER A 536 -1.57 8.16 -60.01
N ALA A 537 -1.04 9.39 -60.13
CA ALA A 537 0.20 9.81 -59.47
C ALA A 537 0.15 9.68 -57.93
N ASN A 538 -1.04 9.86 -57.33
CA ASN A 538 -1.24 9.82 -55.88
C ASN A 538 -1.43 8.40 -55.32
N TRP A 539 -1.61 7.37 -56.17
CA TRP A 539 -1.95 6.01 -55.70
C TRP A 539 -0.86 5.39 -54.82
N GLU A 540 0.40 5.65 -55.15
CA GLU A 540 1.53 5.11 -54.42
C GLU A 540 1.61 5.68 -53.01
N ALA A 541 1.54 7.00 -52.87
CA ALA A 541 1.47 7.66 -51.57
C ALA A 541 0.29 7.11 -50.76
N LEU A 542 -0.93 7.15 -51.30
CA LEU A 542 -2.16 6.72 -50.63
C LEU A 542 -2.10 5.25 -50.16
N ALA A 543 -1.70 4.33 -51.04
CA ALA A 543 -1.67 2.90 -50.71
C ALA A 543 -0.59 2.57 -49.68
N LEU A 544 0.60 3.18 -49.79
CA LEU A 544 1.70 2.92 -48.86
C LEU A 544 1.40 3.52 -47.48
N GLY A 545 0.86 4.74 -47.40
CA GLY A 545 0.44 5.32 -46.12
C GLY A 545 -0.71 4.55 -45.45
N TYR A 546 -1.65 3.99 -46.23
CA TYR A 546 -2.67 3.10 -45.69
C TYR A 546 -2.06 1.83 -45.10
N VAL A 547 -1.17 1.14 -45.83
CA VAL A 547 -0.54 -0.09 -45.34
C VAL A 547 0.32 0.18 -44.10
N ASP A 548 1.02 1.32 -44.07
CA ASP A 548 1.78 1.78 -42.92
C ASP A 548 0.89 2.00 -41.68
N ASP A 549 -0.29 2.62 -41.83
CA ASP A 549 -1.26 2.74 -40.74
C ASP A 549 -1.77 1.36 -40.28
N ILE A 550 -2.03 0.42 -41.19
CA ILE A 550 -2.45 -0.94 -40.84
C ILE A 550 -1.34 -1.69 -40.08
N VAL A 551 -0.09 -1.59 -40.52
CA VAL A 551 1.07 -2.16 -39.82
C VAL A 551 1.15 -1.59 -38.39
N THR A 552 0.96 -0.29 -38.23
CA THR A 552 0.98 0.38 -36.92
C THR A 552 -0.15 -0.09 -36.01
N LEU A 553 -1.37 -0.26 -36.55
CA LEU A 553 -2.51 -0.77 -35.79
C LEU A 553 -2.29 -2.22 -35.34
N VAL A 554 -1.75 -3.07 -36.22
CA VAL A 554 -1.44 -4.48 -35.90
C VAL A 554 -0.31 -4.58 -34.88
N HIS A 555 0.73 -3.76 -35.01
CA HIS A 555 1.83 -3.72 -34.06
C HIS A 555 1.35 -3.24 -32.68
N SER A 556 0.63 -2.11 -32.62
CA SER A 556 0.01 -1.61 -31.38
C SER A 556 -0.86 -2.65 -30.71
N PHE A 557 -1.73 -3.33 -31.48
CA PHE A 557 -2.55 -4.44 -30.95
C PHE A 557 -1.69 -5.56 -30.33
N THR A 558 -0.61 -5.94 -31.02
CA THR A 558 0.27 -7.04 -30.58
C THR A 558 0.94 -6.70 -29.26
N VAL A 559 1.51 -5.49 -29.15
CA VAL A 559 2.22 -5.00 -27.97
C VAL A 559 1.27 -4.78 -26.80
N ASP A 560 0.16 -4.07 -27.03
CA ASP A 560 -0.85 -3.78 -26.01
C ASP A 560 -1.46 -5.07 -25.45
N LEU A 561 -1.78 -6.04 -26.32
CA LEU A 561 -2.34 -7.31 -25.89
C LEU A 561 -1.34 -8.06 -25.00
N LEU A 562 -0.08 -8.15 -25.43
CA LEU A 562 0.97 -8.82 -24.67
C LEU A 562 1.16 -8.18 -23.28
N ALA A 563 1.19 -6.85 -23.22
CA ALA A 563 1.30 -6.09 -21.98
C ALA A 563 0.08 -6.29 -21.05
N LYS A 564 -1.12 -6.45 -21.61
CA LYS A 564 -2.33 -6.69 -20.83
C LYS A 564 -2.42 -8.10 -20.25
N ILE A 565 -1.95 -9.11 -20.97
CA ILE A 565 -2.02 -10.50 -20.50
C ILE A 565 -0.81 -10.89 -19.65
N CYS A 566 0.35 -10.28 -19.85
CA CYS A 566 1.59 -10.62 -19.16
C CYS A 566 1.88 -9.62 -18.03
N LYS A 567 1.55 -9.97 -16.79
CA LYS A 567 1.83 -9.12 -15.62
C LYS A 567 3.31 -9.03 -15.23
N ASP A 568 4.14 -9.95 -15.73
CA ASP A 568 5.58 -9.98 -15.45
C ASP A 568 6.34 -9.17 -16.52
N PRO A 569 6.96 -8.03 -16.15
CA PRO A 569 7.64 -7.17 -17.11
C PRO A 569 8.81 -7.84 -17.83
N ARG A 570 9.54 -8.74 -17.14
CA ARG A 570 10.70 -9.43 -17.74
C ARG A 570 10.25 -10.44 -18.77
N ALA A 571 9.21 -11.22 -18.45
CA ALA A 571 8.64 -12.18 -19.38
C ALA A 571 8.01 -11.47 -20.59
N CYS A 572 7.29 -10.37 -20.35
CA CYS A 572 6.69 -9.56 -21.41
C CYS A 572 7.76 -9.02 -22.37
N HIS A 573 8.85 -8.43 -21.85
CA HIS A 573 9.92 -7.90 -22.68
C HIS A 573 10.66 -9.00 -23.47
N GLY A 574 10.94 -10.13 -22.84
CA GLY A 574 11.57 -11.28 -23.51
C GLY A 574 10.72 -11.85 -24.64
N LEU A 575 9.40 -11.97 -24.44
CA LEU A 575 8.47 -12.40 -25.47
C LEU A 575 8.34 -11.39 -26.60
N HIS A 576 8.28 -10.10 -26.27
CA HIS A 576 8.23 -9.02 -27.25
C HIS A 576 9.45 -9.06 -28.18
N SER A 577 10.65 -9.11 -27.60
CA SER A 577 11.91 -9.20 -28.35
C SER A 577 11.96 -10.45 -29.25
N ALA A 578 11.50 -11.60 -28.78
CA ALA A 578 11.46 -12.82 -29.59
C ALA A 578 10.49 -12.75 -30.78
N LEU A 579 9.41 -11.96 -30.67
CA LEU A 579 8.42 -11.78 -31.72
C LEU A 579 8.82 -10.71 -32.75
N LEU A 580 9.60 -9.71 -32.33
CA LEU A 580 9.87 -8.50 -33.12
C LEU A 580 10.48 -8.79 -34.50
N ASP A 581 11.47 -9.68 -34.59
CA ASP A 581 12.11 -10.03 -35.87
C ASP A 581 11.11 -10.63 -36.86
N HIS A 582 10.26 -11.53 -36.39
CA HIS A 582 9.26 -12.21 -37.22
C HIS A 582 8.14 -11.25 -37.64
N LEU A 583 7.73 -10.34 -36.76
CA LEU A 583 6.74 -9.30 -37.07
C LEU A 583 7.29 -8.33 -38.13
N THR A 584 8.54 -7.90 -37.95
CA THR A 584 9.24 -7.00 -38.88
C THR A 584 9.33 -7.59 -40.28
N ASP A 585 9.71 -8.86 -40.42
CA ASP A 585 9.73 -9.55 -41.72
C ASP A 585 8.34 -9.59 -42.37
N ARG A 586 7.28 -9.83 -41.60
CA ARG A 586 5.89 -9.81 -42.09
C ARG A 586 5.49 -8.42 -42.58
N TYR A 587 5.85 -7.37 -41.86
CA TYR A 587 5.53 -5.98 -42.24
C TYR A 587 6.25 -5.56 -43.53
N LYS A 588 7.53 -5.92 -43.68
CA LYS A 588 8.29 -5.69 -44.92
C LYS A 588 7.61 -6.39 -46.10
N LYS A 589 7.23 -7.65 -45.94
CA LYS A 589 6.51 -8.41 -46.98
C LYS A 589 5.19 -7.77 -47.39
N SER A 590 4.42 -7.20 -46.46
CA SER A 590 3.17 -6.50 -46.82
C SER A 590 3.43 -5.21 -47.61
N ILE A 591 4.46 -4.45 -47.26
CA ILE A 591 4.84 -3.23 -47.97
C ILE A 591 5.35 -3.58 -49.38
N ASP A 592 6.22 -4.58 -49.50
CA ASP A 592 6.75 -5.03 -50.80
C ASP A 592 5.66 -5.59 -51.70
N HIS A 593 4.69 -6.32 -51.14
CA HIS A 593 3.53 -6.79 -51.90
C HIS A 593 2.68 -5.62 -52.40
N THR A 594 2.53 -4.57 -51.60
CA THR A 594 1.79 -3.36 -52.00
C THR A 594 2.50 -2.63 -53.14
N LYS A 595 3.84 -2.51 -53.07
CA LYS A 595 4.66 -1.96 -54.17
C LYS A 595 4.53 -2.79 -55.44
N PHE A 596 4.50 -4.11 -55.31
CA PHE A 596 4.26 -5.01 -56.44
C PHE A 596 2.90 -4.76 -57.09
N LEU A 597 1.81 -4.69 -56.32
CA LEU A 597 0.48 -4.38 -56.84
C LEU A 597 0.43 -3.00 -57.54
N LEU A 598 1.04 -1.98 -56.92
CA LEU A 598 1.16 -0.65 -57.53
C LEU A 598 1.93 -0.67 -58.84
N ALA A 599 3.00 -1.46 -58.92
CA ALA A 599 3.77 -1.62 -60.15
C ALA A 599 2.93 -2.31 -61.23
N VAL A 600 2.20 -3.38 -60.91
CA VAL A 600 1.31 -4.08 -61.84
C VAL A 600 0.24 -3.15 -62.40
N GLU A 601 -0.44 -2.37 -61.56
CA GLU A 601 -1.56 -1.51 -61.98
C GLU A 601 -1.14 -0.21 -62.69
N ARG A 602 0.11 0.25 -62.48
CA ARG A 602 0.63 1.50 -63.05
C ARG A 602 1.64 1.32 -64.18
N SER A 603 2.09 0.10 -64.44
CA SER A 603 3.05 -0.22 -65.52
C SER A 603 2.37 -0.94 -66.69
N GLY A 604 2.82 -0.65 -67.91
CA GLY A 604 2.28 -1.25 -69.13
C GLY A 604 1.05 -0.53 -69.69
N THR A 605 0.42 -1.16 -70.69
CA THR A 605 -0.77 -0.62 -71.36
C THR A 605 -2.02 -0.96 -70.55
N PRO A 606 -2.81 0.04 -70.10
CA PRO A 606 -4.03 -0.22 -69.35
C PRO A 606 -4.99 -1.09 -70.17
N MET A 607 -5.42 -2.21 -69.61
CA MET A 607 -6.44 -3.08 -70.18
C MET A 607 -7.62 -3.17 -69.24
N THR A 608 -8.83 -2.99 -69.76
CA THR A 608 -10.05 -3.13 -68.99
C THR A 608 -10.70 -4.48 -69.30
N MET A 609 -10.89 -5.29 -68.27
CA MET A 609 -11.69 -6.53 -68.34
C MET A 609 -13.14 -6.27 -67.90
N ASN A 610 -13.51 -5.01 -67.67
CA ASN A 610 -14.83 -4.65 -67.20
C ASN A 610 -15.82 -4.62 -68.39
N HIS A 611 -16.68 -5.63 -68.47
CA HIS A 611 -17.72 -5.73 -69.51
C HIS A 611 -18.64 -4.49 -69.54
N TYR A 612 -18.93 -3.87 -68.39
CA TYR A 612 -19.72 -2.63 -68.35
C TYR A 612 -19.03 -1.45 -69.04
N PHE A 613 -17.69 -1.41 -69.05
CA PHE A 613 -16.97 -0.36 -69.76
C PHE A 613 -17.13 -0.52 -71.27
N ALA A 614 -17.02 -1.75 -71.79
CA ALA A 614 -17.27 -2.05 -73.19
C ALA A 614 -18.72 -1.73 -73.58
N ASP A 615 -19.69 -2.20 -72.79
CA ASP A 615 -21.13 -1.98 -73.02
C ASP A 615 -21.52 -0.49 -73.01
N ASN A 616 -20.84 0.34 -72.22
CA ASN A 616 -21.08 1.78 -72.17
C ASN A 616 -20.35 2.54 -73.29
N LEU A 617 -19.24 2.00 -73.79
CA LEU A 617 -18.51 2.58 -74.93
C LEU A 617 -19.29 2.38 -76.23
N GLU A 618 -19.99 1.24 -76.39
CA GLU A 618 -20.82 0.94 -77.56
C GLU A 618 -22.13 1.75 -77.61
N LYS A 619 -22.58 2.30 -76.47
CA LYS A 619 -23.80 3.12 -76.37
C LYS A 619 -23.60 4.61 -76.65
N ARG A 620 -22.35 5.06 -76.80
CA ARG A 620 -22.00 6.45 -77.18
C ARG A 620 -21.64 6.51 -78.66
#